data_AF-A0A7Y3GXG6-F1
#
_entry.id   AF-A0A7Y3GXG6-F1
#
_cell.length_a   1.000
_cell.length_b   1.000
_cell.length_c   1.000
_cell.angle_alpha   90.00
_cell.angle_beta   90.00
_cell.angle_gamma   90.00
#
_symmetry.space_group_name_H-M   'P 1'
#
loop_
_entity.id
_entity.type
_entity.pdbx_description
1 polymer ?
#
loop_
_entity_poly.entity_id
_entity_poly.type
_entity_poly.pdbx_seq_one_letter_code
_entity_poly.pdbx_strand_id
1 'polypeptide(L)'
;VQVDGGEIHDYRWLPPAEALAAQAEGVMDLPAPTYVTSHWLAACSGVEHAFSAFRDRPVPRHLPRTVKVPGGMVSVLSEDVAFDDGDLERPGPRHRVWMVKDGWRYERTDDISPRG
;
A
#
# COMPACT_ATOMS: atom_id res chain seq x y z
N VAL A 1 1.18 17.43 -17.63
CA VAL A 1 -0.12 16.73 -17.53
C VAL A 1 -1.19 17.78 -17.77
N GLN A 2 -2.29 17.45 -18.44
CA GLN A 2 -3.42 18.37 -18.61
C GLN A 2 -4.66 17.60 -18.15
N VAL A 3 -5.30 18.09 -17.09
CA VAL A 3 -6.55 17.51 -16.58
C VAL A 3 -7.71 17.99 -17.45
N ASP A 4 -8.57 17.07 -17.84
CA ASP A 4 -9.73 17.30 -18.71
C ASP A 4 -10.93 17.89 -17.96
N GLY A 5 -10.84 18.04 -16.63
CA GLY A 5 -11.90 18.59 -15.78
C GLY A 5 -13.06 17.63 -15.52
N GLY A 6 -12.92 16.36 -15.90
CA GLY A 6 -13.87 15.29 -15.58
C GLY A 6 -13.70 14.79 -14.14
N GLU A 7 -13.25 13.54 -13.98
CA GLU A 7 -13.08 12.86 -12.68
C GLU A 7 -11.84 13.33 -11.89
N ILE A 8 -10.83 13.86 -12.58
CA ILE A 8 -9.58 14.31 -11.97
C ILE A 8 -9.54 15.84 -11.98
N HIS A 9 -9.68 16.42 -10.79
CA HIS A 9 -9.76 17.87 -10.59
C HIS A 9 -8.38 18.54 -10.42
N ASP A 10 -7.34 17.79 -10.04
CA ASP A 10 -5.99 18.31 -9.82
C ASP A 10 -4.95 17.18 -9.97
N TYR A 11 -3.68 17.52 -10.17
CA TYR A 11 -2.58 16.56 -10.20
C TYR A 11 -1.28 17.17 -9.67
N ARG A 12 -0.45 16.31 -9.06
CA ARG A 12 0.94 16.62 -8.70
C ARG A 12 1.82 15.39 -8.82
N TRP A 13 3.11 15.61 -9.07
CA TRP A 13 4.12 14.55 -9.04
C TRP A 13 4.84 14.60 -7.68
N LEU A 14 4.88 13.47 -6.99
CA LEU A 14 5.56 13.33 -5.71
C LEU A 14 6.45 12.08 -5.71
N PRO A 15 7.62 12.14 -5.05
CA PRO A 15 8.32 10.94 -4.61
C PRO A 15 7.41 10.07 -3.73
N PRO A 16 7.50 8.73 -3.83
CA PRO A 16 6.65 7.82 -3.05
C PRO A 16 6.75 8.05 -1.53
N ALA A 17 7.96 8.34 -1.02
CA ALA A 17 8.16 8.64 0.39
C ALA A 17 7.44 9.92 0.84
N GLU A 18 7.43 10.96 -0.01
CA GLU A 18 6.70 12.21 0.28
C GLU A 18 5.19 12.00 0.23
N ALA A 19 4.69 11.15 -0.66
CA ALA A 19 3.28 10.78 -0.71
C ALA A 19 2.84 10.08 0.60
N LEU A 20 3.66 9.18 1.14
CA LEU A 20 3.42 8.51 2.42
C LEU A 20 3.46 9.50 3.60
N ALA A 21 4.40 10.44 3.61
CA ALA A 21 4.49 11.47 4.65
C ALA A 21 3.27 12.40 4.62
N ALA A 22 2.88 12.89 3.44
CA ALA A 22 1.69 13.73 3.28
C ALA A 22 0.40 12.99 3.70
N GLN A 23 0.33 11.67 3.50
CA GLN A 23 -0.78 10.86 3.98
C GLN A 23 -0.77 10.74 5.50
N ALA A 24 0.39 10.50 6.12
CA ALA A 24 0.51 10.42 7.58
C ALA A 24 0.14 11.75 8.26
N GLU A 25 0.37 12.88 7.59
CA GLU A 25 0.01 14.22 8.05
C GLU A 25 -1.46 14.59 7.77
N GLY A 26 -2.22 13.76 7.05
CA GLY A 26 -3.60 14.05 6.66
C GLY A 26 -3.73 15.12 5.57
N VAL A 27 -2.64 15.47 4.88
CA VAL A 27 -2.61 16.43 3.77
C VAL A 27 -3.13 15.79 2.47
N MET A 28 -3.10 14.46 2.38
CA MET A 28 -3.54 13.72 1.19
C MET A 28 -4.11 12.36 1.56
N ASP A 29 -5.22 11.98 0.93
CA ASP A 29 -5.75 10.63 1.03
C ASP A 29 -5.01 9.68 0.06
N LEU A 30 -4.67 8.49 0.54
CA LEU A 30 -4.19 7.40 -0.30
C LEU A 30 -5.09 6.17 -0.11
N PRO A 31 -5.68 5.63 -1.17
CA PRO A 31 -6.29 4.30 -1.11
C PRO A 31 -5.26 3.26 -0.66
N ALA A 32 -5.71 2.22 0.07
CA ALA A 32 -4.81 1.17 0.56
C ALA A 32 -3.93 0.53 -0.53
N PRO A 33 -4.43 0.22 -1.75
CA PRO A 33 -3.56 -0.29 -2.81
C PRO A 33 -2.45 0.69 -3.19
N THR A 34 -2.76 1.98 -3.31
CA THR A 34 -1.78 3.03 -3.60
C THR A 34 -0.77 3.18 -2.47
N TYR A 35 -1.21 3.14 -1.21
CA TYR A 35 -0.34 3.17 -0.03
C TYR A 35 0.70 2.02 -0.06
N VAL A 36 0.25 0.80 -0.42
CA VAL A 36 1.13 -0.36 -0.60
C VAL A 36 2.14 -0.15 -1.72
N THR A 37 1.69 0.29 -2.90
CA THR A 37 2.60 0.55 -4.03
C THR A 37 3.59 1.67 -3.71
N SER A 38 3.18 2.71 -2.98
CA SER A 38 4.06 3.78 -2.53
C SER A 38 5.13 3.27 -1.57
N HIS A 39 4.80 2.37 -0.63
CA HIS A 39 5.79 1.70 0.24
C HIS A 39 6.81 0.91 -0.57
N TRP A 40 6.36 0.15 -1.56
CA TRP A 40 7.25 -0.62 -2.43
C TRP A 40 8.22 0.26 -3.23
N LEU A 41 7.72 1.34 -3.83
CA LEU A 41 8.54 2.24 -4.64
C LEU A 41 9.47 3.11 -3.77
N ALA A 42 9.05 3.46 -2.54
CA ALA A 42 9.88 4.20 -1.60
C ALA A 42 11.14 3.42 -1.17
N ALA A 43 11.08 2.08 -1.22
CA ALA A 43 12.23 1.23 -0.93
C ALA A 43 13.23 1.12 -2.10
N CYS A 44 12.87 1.58 -3.31
CA CYS A 44 13.76 1.56 -4.47
C CYS A 44 14.64 2.82 -4.51
N SER A 45 15.92 2.64 -4.87
CA SER A 45 16.89 3.73 -5.03
C SER A 45 16.70 4.56 -6.32
N GLY A 46 15.80 4.14 -7.20
CA GLY A 46 15.52 4.82 -8.46
C GLY A 46 14.70 3.97 -9.44
N VAL A 47 14.43 4.54 -10.61
CA VAL A 47 13.56 3.93 -11.64
C VAL A 47 14.12 2.62 -12.16
N GLU A 48 15.42 2.52 -12.46
CA GLU A 48 16.05 1.29 -12.93
C GLU A 48 15.93 0.15 -11.92
N HIS A 49 16.09 0.47 -10.63
CA HIS A 49 15.94 -0.49 -9.56
C HIS A 49 14.49 -0.95 -9.43
N ALA A 50 13.52 -0.03 -9.52
CA ALA A 50 12.10 -0.39 -9.53
C ALA A 50 11.76 -1.31 -10.72
N PHE A 51 12.25 -1.02 -11.92
CA PHE A 51 12.03 -1.90 -13.06
C PHE A 51 12.64 -3.29 -12.83
N SER A 52 13.89 -3.37 -12.38
CA SER A 52 14.52 -4.65 -12.05
C SER A 52 13.73 -5.43 -10.99
N ALA A 53 13.26 -4.75 -9.95
CA ALA A 53 12.55 -5.37 -8.84
C ALA A 53 11.16 -5.90 -9.21
N PHE A 54 10.44 -5.25 -10.12
CA PHE A 54 9.01 -5.53 -10.38
C PHE A 54 8.69 -6.08 -11.78
N ARG A 55 9.59 -6.00 -12.77
CA ARG A 55 9.31 -6.35 -14.18
C ARG A 55 8.74 -7.76 -14.37
N ASP A 56 9.32 -8.74 -13.72
CA ASP A 56 8.96 -10.15 -13.90
C ASP A 56 7.98 -10.67 -12.83
N ARG A 57 7.44 -9.76 -12.01
CA ARG A 57 6.47 -10.14 -10.97
C ARG A 57 5.07 -10.24 -11.56
N PRO A 58 4.29 -11.26 -11.14
CA PRO A 58 2.86 -11.25 -11.40
C PRO A 58 2.26 -9.94 -10.87
N VAL A 59 1.45 -9.27 -11.69
CA VAL A 59 0.69 -8.10 -11.22
C VAL A 59 -0.26 -8.58 -10.11
N PRO A 60 -0.10 -8.11 -8.87
CA PRO A 60 -0.95 -8.55 -7.77
C PRO A 60 -2.39 -8.13 -8.06
N ARG A 61 -3.34 -9.05 -7.92
CA ARG A 61 -4.74 -8.69 -7.99
C ARG A 61 -5.13 -8.09 -6.64
N HIS A 62 -5.09 -6.77 -6.53
CA HIS A 62 -5.53 -6.05 -5.34
C HIS A 62 -7.07 -6.10 -5.23
N LEU A 63 -7.60 -7.22 -4.71
CA LEU A 63 -8.96 -7.29 -4.19
C LEU A 63 -8.88 -7.27 -2.65
N PRO A 64 -8.56 -6.12 -2.04
CA PRO A 64 -8.45 -6.05 -0.60
C PRO A 64 -9.78 -6.42 0.04
N ARG A 65 -9.70 -7.21 1.11
CA ARG A 65 -10.84 -7.50 1.99
C ARG A 65 -10.71 -6.65 3.24
N THR A 66 -11.76 -5.90 3.53
CA THR A 66 -11.76 -4.98 4.68
C THR A 66 -12.30 -5.69 5.91
N VAL A 67 -11.49 -5.76 6.97
CA VAL A 67 -11.87 -6.24 8.29
C VAL A 67 -12.00 -5.04 9.23
N LYS A 68 -13.14 -4.92 9.93
CA LYS A 68 -13.33 -3.84 10.93
C LYS A 68 -12.58 -4.18 12.22
N VAL A 69 -11.90 -3.19 12.79
CA VAL A 69 -11.20 -3.31 14.08
C VAL A 69 -11.53 -2.11 14.97
N PRO A 70 -11.31 -2.18 16.28
CA PRO A 70 -11.40 -1.00 17.13
C PRO A 70 -10.52 0.14 16.58
N GLY A 71 -11.10 1.33 16.42
CA GLY A 71 -10.37 2.50 15.94
C GLY A 71 -10.12 2.56 14.44
N GLY A 72 -10.66 1.64 13.63
CA GLY A 72 -10.56 1.75 12.17
C GLY A 72 -10.87 0.45 11.42
N MET A 73 -10.04 0.14 10.43
CA MET A 73 -10.18 -1.06 9.62
C MET A 73 -8.82 -1.55 9.14
N VAL A 74 -8.77 -2.80 8.69
CA VAL A 74 -7.60 -3.45 8.11
C VAL A 74 -7.94 -3.88 6.69
N SER A 75 -7.14 -3.43 5.73
CA SER A 75 -7.18 -3.90 4.35
C SER A 75 -6.29 -5.14 4.23
N VAL A 76 -6.89 -6.31 4.06
CA VAL A 76 -6.22 -7.61 3.96
C VAL A 76 -6.00 -7.96 2.48
N LEU A 77 -4.76 -8.19 2.08
CA LEU A 77 -4.39 -8.56 0.71
C LEU A 77 -4.30 -10.08 0.55
N SER A 78 -4.31 -10.55 -0.71
CA SER A 78 -4.46 -11.96 -1.09
C SER A 78 -3.44 -12.93 -0.48
N GLU A 79 -2.26 -12.44 -0.13
CA GLU A 79 -1.16 -13.23 0.44
C GLU A 79 -1.19 -13.26 1.97
N ASP A 80 -2.10 -12.54 2.61
CA ASP A 80 -2.28 -12.58 4.06
C ASP A 80 -3.04 -13.84 4.46
N VAL A 81 -2.65 -14.46 5.58
CA VAL A 81 -3.36 -15.63 6.09
C VAL A 81 -4.84 -15.31 6.31
N ALA A 82 -5.17 -14.11 6.80
CA ALA A 82 -6.51 -13.67 7.15
C ALA A 82 -7.42 -13.40 5.94
N PHE A 83 -6.94 -13.58 4.70
CA PHE A 83 -7.67 -13.16 3.50
C PHE A 83 -9.06 -13.78 3.40
N ASP A 84 -9.20 -15.09 3.63
CA ASP A 84 -10.47 -15.77 3.36
C ASP A 84 -11.55 -15.55 4.43
N ASP A 85 -11.17 -15.54 5.72
CA ASP A 85 -12.10 -15.53 6.86
C ASP A 85 -12.06 -14.25 7.71
N GLY A 86 -11.06 -13.38 7.51
CA GLY A 86 -10.87 -12.16 8.28
C GLY A 86 -10.30 -12.35 9.69
N ASP A 87 -9.82 -13.55 10.05
CA ASP A 87 -9.17 -13.80 11.33
C ASP A 87 -7.74 -13.25 11.34
N LEU A 88 -7.61 -12.02 11.85
CA LEU A 88 -6.35 -11.27 11.91
C LEU A 88 -5.32 -11.87 12.89
N GLU A 89 -5.75 -12.71 13.84
CA GLU A 89 -4.89 -13.28 14.89
C GLU A 89 -4.31 -14.63 14.49
N ARG A 90 -4.85 -15.26 13.43
CA ARG A 90 -4.38 -16.54 12.93
C ARG A 90 -2.88 -16.51 12.62
N PRO A 91 -2.08 -17.50 13.07
CA PRO A 91 -0.66 -17.56 12.75
C PRO A 91 -0.46 -17.82 11.25
N GLY A 92 0.43 -17.07 10.61
CA GLY A 92 0.73 -17.24 9.20
C GLY A 92 1.30 -15.97 8.54
N PRO A 93 1.43 -15.97 7.21
CA PRO A 93 1.89 -14.81 6.45
C PRO A 93 1.01 -13.58 6.68
N ARG A 94 1.63 -12.40 6.59
CA ARG A 94 1.00 -11.09 6.69
C ARG A 94 1.17 -10.35 5.38
N HIS A 95 0.10 -9.72 4.92
CA HIS A 95 0.10 -8.77 3.83
C HIS A 95 -1.13 -7.87 4.00
N ARG A 96 -1.03 -6.85 4.85
CA ARG A 96 -2.17 -6.03 5.26
C ARG A 96 -1.81 -4.58 5.54
N VAL A 97 -2.78 -3.68 5.38
CA VAL A 97 -2.66 -2.27 5.76
C VAL A 97 -3.62 -1.99 6.90
N TRP A 98 -3.08 -1.58 8.04
CA TRP A 98 -3.84 -1.06 9.17
C TRP A 98 -4.17 0.40 8.90
N MET A 99 -5.46 0.74 8.98
CA MET A 99 -5.99 2.08 8.72
C MET A 99 -6.76 2.50 9.97
N VAL A 100 -6.02 2.84 11.03
CA VAL A 100 -6.56 3.16 12.35
C VAL A 100 -6.28 4.62 12.72
N LYS A 101 -7.01 5.14 13.71
CA LYS A 101 -6.92 6.55 14.15
C LYS A 101 -5.50 7.01 14.52
N ASP A 102 -4.68 6.12 15.06
CA ASP A 102 -3.32 6.44 15.49
C ASP A 102 -2.31 6.47 14.33
N GLY A 103 -2.77 6.15 13.12
CA GLY A 103 -1.95 6.18 11.91
C GLY A 103 -2.13 4.92 11.07
N TRP A 104 -1.58 4.99 9.86
CA TRP A 104 -1.57 3.85 8.95
C TRP A 104 -0.28 3.06 9.10
N ARG A 105 -0.39 1.73 8.99
CA ARG A 105 0.77 0.82 9.06
C ARG A 105 0.64 -0.27 8.03
N TYR A 106 1.67 -0.41 7.19
CA TYR A 106 1.80 -1.56 6.31
C TYR A 106 2.49 -2.71 7.06
N GLU A 107 1.92 -3.91 7.02
CA GLU A 107 2.47 -5.11 7.63
C GLU A 107 2.62 -6.21 6.58
N ARG A 108 3.83 -6.70 6.41
CA ARG A 108 4.14 -7.78 5.48
C ARG A 108 5.20 -8.71 6.07
N THR A 109 5.00 -10.02 5.92
CA THR A 109 5.98 -11.03 6.38
C THR A 109 7.16 -11.17 5.41
N ASP A 110 6.92 -10.99 4.11
CA ASP A 110 8.00 -10.92 3.12
C ASP A 110 8.47 -9.46 2.99
N ASP A 111 9.62 -9.15 3.56
CA ASP A 111 10.30 -7.88 3.31
C ASP A 111 10.73 -7.86 1.84
N ILE A 112 10.03 -7.08 1.02
CA ILE A 112 10.45 -6.76 -0.33
C ILE A 112 11.22 -5.43 -0.37
N SER A 113 11.94 -5.11 0.71
CA SER A 113 13.19 -4.36 0.55
C SER A 113 13.90 -4.97 -0.66
N PRO A 114 14.15 -4.17 -1.71
CA PRO A 114 14.72 -4.71 -2.92
C PRO A 114 15.98 -5.48 -2.57
N ARG A 115 16.05 -6.74 -2.98
CA ARG A 115 17.31 -7.47 -2.89
C ARG A 115 18.24 -6.79 -3.90
N GLY A 116 19.35 -6.28 -3.39
CA GLY A 116 20.28 -5.40 -4.11
C GLY A 116 20.90 -5.99 -5.37
#